data_AF-A0A117SR59-F1
#
_entry.id   AF-A0A117SR59-F1
#
_cell.length_a   1.000
_cell.length_b   1.000
_cell.length_c   1.000
_cell.angle_alpha   90.00
_cell.angle_beta   90.00
_cell.angle_gamma   90.00
#
_symmetry.space_group_name_H-M   'P 1'
#
loop_
_entity.id
_entity.type
_entity.pdbx_description
1 polymer ?
#
loop_
_entity_poly.entity_id
_entity_poly.type
_entity_poly.pdbx_seq_one_letter_code
_entity_poly.pdbx_strand_id
1 'polypeptide(L)'
;MPVRPARCYRRIKGPPYTRLEYIHGAPYVQIPKFDMGNTSPSAREAFTMAARLLSESRGQIKAQALEAARQMAYKYLSVKVGDPNYYFRLEVYPHHVIRENKMLAMAGADRLQEGMRLNFGSPAGRAARVERGQVLMYVEFKPEHLPHVKEALRRAASKLPLPTRLIVEPKNGDKKAAS
;
A
#
# COMPACT_ATOMS: atom_id res chain seq x y z
N MET A 1 -23.72 -2.12 5.11
CA MET A 1 -23.70 -1.51 3.76
C MET A 1 -22.48 -2.03 3.01
N PRO A 2 -22.60 -2.43 1.74
CA PRO A 2 -21.46 -2.93 0.95
C PRO A 2 -20.36 -1.88 0.85
N VAL A 3 -19.12 -2.35 0.76
CA VAL A 3 -17.93 -1.48 0.68
C VAL A 3 -17.98 -0.66 -0.61
N ARG A 4 -17.85 0.67 -0.50
CA ARG A 4 -17.85 1.56 -1.67
C ARG A 4 -16.66 1.27 -2.59
N PRO A 5 -16.86 1.22 -3.92
CA PRO A 5 -15.78 0.93 -4.87
C PRO A 5 -14.62 1.92 -4.76
N ALA A 6 -13.39 1.42 -4.89
CA ALA A 6 -12.17 2.20 -4.68
C ALA A 6 -12.01 3.38 -5.67
N ARG A 7 -12.68 3.36 -6.83
CA ARG A 7 -12.69 4.47 -7.80
C ARG A 7 -13.11 5.80 -7.19
N CYS A 8 -13.97 5.78 -6.16
CA CYS A 8 -14.42 6.98 -5.46
C CYS A 8 -13.30 7.69 -4.67
N TYR A 9 -12.25 6.95 -4.30
CA TYR A 9 -11.16 7.43 -3.44
C TYR A 9 -9.84 7.59 -4.16
N ARG A 10 -9.70 7.03 -5.37
CA ARG A 10 -8.43 7.02 -6.13
C ARG A 10 -7.83 8.42 -6.32
N ARG A 11 -8.66 9.43 -6.56
CA ARG A 11 -8.21 10.82 -6.73
C ARG A 11 -8.04 11.49 -5.37
N ILE A 12 -6.86 12.08 -5.13
CA ILE A 12 -6.63 12.91 -3.95
C ILE A 12 -7.54 14.14 -4.03
N LYS A 13 -8.35 14.35 -2.98
CA LYS A 13 -9.19 15.53 -2.81
C LYS A 13 -8.91 16.16 -1.45
N GLY A 14 -8.85 17.49 -1.44
CA GLY A 14 -8.68 18.29 -0.23
C GLY A 14 -7.38 17.99 0.55
N PRO A 15 -7.24 18.60 1.73
CA PRO A 15 -6.08 18.41 2.60
C PRO A 15 -6.03 16.97 3.15
N PRO A 16 -4.85 16.49 3.60
CA PRO A 16 -4.72 15.22 4.30
C PRO A 16 -5.52 15.22 5.61
N TYR A 17 -6.36 14.20 5.78
CA TYR A 17 -7.12 13.98 7.00
C TYR A 17 -6.47 12.85 7.81
N THR A 18 -5.63 13.20 8.79
CA THR A 18 -4.71 12.26 9.48
C THR A 18 -4.63 12.43 11.00
N ARG A 19 -5.02 13.59 11.55
CA ARG A 19 -4.90 13.90 12.99
C ARG A 19 -5.92 13.12 13.82
N LEU A 20 -5.50 12.00 14.40
CA LEU A 20 -6.40 11.07 15.10
C LEU A 20 -7.05 11.66 16.36
N GLU A 21 -6.43 12.66 16.99
CA GLU A 21 -6.98 13.40 18.14
C GLU A 21 -8.35 14.04 17.85
N TYR A 22 -8.63 14.42 16.60
CA TYR A 22 -9.90 14.99 16.16
C TYR A 22 -10.79 14.00 15.38
N ILE A 23 -10.32 12.76 15.15
CA ILE A 23 -11.01 11.77 14.32
C ILE A 23 -11.47 10.60 15.19
N HIS A 24 -12.55 10.84 15.92
CA HIS A 24 -13.19 9.79 16.70
C HIS A 24 -13.72 8.67 15.78
N GLY A 25 -13.50 7.41 16.19
CA GLY A 25 -13.91 6.24 15.41
C GLY A 25 -13.09 5.99 14.15
N ALA A 26 -11.89 6.59 14.01
CA ALA A 26 -10.98 6.26 12.93
C ALA A 26 -10.63 4.75 12.98
N PRO A 27 -10.81 3.99 11.88
CA PRO A 27 -10.48 2.58 11.87
C PRO A 27 -8.99 2.36 12.09
N TYR A 28 -8.59 1.23 12.67
CA TYR A 28 -7.19 0.85 12.80
C TYR A 28 -6.57 0.50 11.43
N VAL A 29 -5.24 0.58 11.35
CA VAL A 29 -4.51 0.09 10.16
C VAL A 29 -4.57 -1.43 10.14
N GLN A 30 -5.17 -1.99 9.09
CA GLN A 30 -5.36 -3.45 8.96
C GLN A 30 -4.09 -4.22 8.55
N ILE A 31 -3.02 -3.51 8.18
CA ILE A 31 -1.75 -4.11 7.76
C ILE A 31 -0.97 -4.49 9.02
N PRO A 32 -0.70 -5.79 9.28
CA PRO A 32 -0.10 -6.23 10.54
C PRO A 32 1.42 -6.01 10.59
N LYS A 33 2.12 -6.22 9.47
CA LYS A 33 3.59 -6.12 9.37
C LYS A 33 3.96 -5.47 8.05
N PHE A 34 4.88 -4.51 8.11
CA PHE A 34 5.42 -3.82 6.93
C PHE A 34 6.72 -4.47 6.44
N ASP A 35 7.51 -5.04 7.36
CA ASP A 35 8.72 -5.81 7.09
C ASP A 35 8.44 -7.32 7.10
N MET A 36 8.99 -8.05 6.12
CA MET A 36 8.87 -9.49 5.94
C MET A 36 10.16 -10.11 5.39
N GLY A 37 10.24 -11.44 5.48
CA GLY A 37 11.45 -12.18 5.13
C GLY A 37 12.51 -12.00 6.22
N ASN A 38 13.76 -11.89 5.80
CA ASN A 38 14.88 -11.74 6.72
C ASN A 38 15.16 -10.27 7.07
N THR A 39 14.66 -9.83 8.22
CA THR A 39 14.82 -8.45 8.71
C THR A 39 16.17 -8.22 9.40
N SER A 40 16.95 -9.27 9.67
CA SER A 40 18.26 -9.13 10.34
C SER A 40 19.21 -8.27 9.52
N PRO A 41 19.87 -7.25 10.10
CA PRO A 41 20.88 -6.45 9.41
C PRO A 41 21.98 -7.30 8.77
N SER A 42 22.51 -8.30 9.50
CA SER A 42 23.58 -9.17 9.03
C SER A 42 23.19 -10.00 7.80
N ALA A 43 21.93 -10.46 7.76
CA ALA A 43 21.44 -11.20 6.60
C ALA A 43 21.20 -10.29 5.39
N ARG A 44 20.77 -9.04 5.64
CA ARG A 44 20.54 -8.05 4.58
C ARG A 44 21.82 -7.61 3.90
N GLU A 45 22.98 -7.68 4.56
CA GLU A 45 24.28 -7.39 3.94
C GLU A 45 24.62 -8.36 2.80
N ALA A 46 24.14 -9.61 2.88
CA ALA A 46 24.34 -10.62 1.84
C ALA A 46 23.49 -10.37 0.57
N PHE A 47 22.48 -9.50 0.64
CA PHE A 47 21.65 -9.15 -0.51
C PHE A 47 22.32 -8.06 -1.35
N THR A 48 22.72 -8.39 -2.56
CA THR A 48 23.44 -7.47 -3.45
C THR A 48 22.52 -6.69 -4.39
N MET A 49 21.29 -7.16 -4.62
CA MET A 49 20.31 -6.52 -5.49
C MET A 49 19.10 -5.99 -4.73
N ALA A 50 18.51 -4.92 -5.27
CA ALA A 50 17.28 -4.33 -4.79
C ALA A 50 16.28 -4.15 -5.94
N ALA A 51 14.99 -4.31 -5.63
CA ALA A 51 13.89 -4.05 -6.53
C ALA A 51 12.90 -3.09 -5.85
N ARG A 52 12.53 -2.04 -6.58
CA ARG A 52 11.60 -0.98 -6.16
C ARG A 52 10.38 -1.02 -7.06
N LEU A 53 9.19 -1.08 -6.47
CA LEU A 53 7.93 -0.88 -7.19
C LEU A 53 7.46 0.56 -6.96
N LEU A 54 7.49 1.38 -7.99
CA LEU A 54 7.19 2.81 -7.91
C LEU A 54 5.80 3.10 -8.46
N SER A 55 5.14 4.13 -7.94
CA SER A 55 3.91 4.67 -8.53
C SER A 55 4.24 5.58 -9.71
N GLU A 56 3.62 5.38 -10.87
CA GLU A 56 3.80 6.28 -12.02
C GLU A 56 2.86 7.49 -11.99
N SER A 57 1.88 7.47 -11.09
CA SER A 57 0.88 8.52 -10.98
C SER A 57 0.62 8.90 -9.52
N ARG A 58 0.13 10.12 -9.33
CA ARG A 58 -0.35 10.60 -8.05
C ARG A 58 -1.75 10.03 -7.77
N GLY A 59 -1.99 9.54 -6.55
CA GLY A 59 -3.30 9.06 -6.17
C GLY A 59 -3.41 8.55 -4.75
N GLN A 60 -4.54 7.92 -4.43
CA GLN A 60 -4.75 7.24 -3.16
C GLN A 60 -4.87 5.74 -3.35
N ILE A 61 -4.25 4.98 -2.45
CA ILE A 61 -4.31 3.53 -2.39
C ILE A 61 -4.97 3.15 -1.06
N LYS A 62 -6.09 2.43 -1.10
CA LYS A 62 -6.77 1.94 0.11
C LYS A 62 -5.88 0.94 0.86
N ALA A 63 -5.96 0.93 2.19
CA ALA A 63 -5.21 -0.03 3.02
C ALA A 63 -5.47 -1.49 2.63
N GLN A 64 -6.69 -1.82 2.22
CA GLN A 64 -7.07 -3.15 1.72
C GLN A 64 -6.29 -3.55 0.47
N ALA A 65 -6.05 -2.59 -0.44
CA ALA A 65 -5.28 -2.84 -1.66
C ALA A 65 -3.79 -2.99 -1.34
N LEU A 66 -3.25 -2.19 -0.41
CA LEU A 66 -1.87 -2.35 0.07
C LEU A 66 -1.66 -3.72 0.73
N GLU A 67 -2.59 -4.15 1.57
CA GLU A 67 -2.51 -5.47 2.23
C GLU A 67 -2.63 -6.62 1.23
N ALA A 68 -3.57 -6.54 0.27
CA ALA A 68 -3.71 -7.55 -0.77
C ALA A 68 -2.46 -7.63 -1.66
N ALA A 69 -1.87 -6.48 -2.02
CA ALA A 69 -0.64 -6.43 -2.79
C ALA A 69 0.53 -7.03 -2.00
N ARG A 70 0.65 -6.68 -0.70
CA ARG A 70 1.66 -7.19 0.22
C ARG A 70 1.59 -8.71 0.35
N GLN A 71 0.40 -9.25 0.66
CA GLN A 71 0.18 -10.69 0.79
C GLN A 71 0.49 -11.44 -0.51
N MET A 72 0.14 -10.86 -1.66
CA MET A 72 0.40 -11.48 -2.97
C MET A 72 1.90 -11.61 -3.26
N ALA A 73 2.68 -10.55 -3.00
CA ALA A 73 4.14 -10.61 -3.12
C ALA A 73 4.74 -11.61 -2.12
N TYR A 74 4.38 -11.48 -0.84
CA TYR A 74 4.91 -12.33 0.23
C TYR A 74 4.64 -13.81 0.00
N LYS A 75 3.39 -14.19 -0.32
CA LYS A 75 3.03 -15.60 -0.54
C LYS A 75 3.83 -16.22 -1.68
N TYR A 76 4.09 -15.47 -2.74
CA TYR A 76 4.89 -15.98 -3.86
C TYR A 76 6.37 -16.13 -3.50
N LEU A 77 6.95 -15.11 -2.85
CA LEU A 77 8.36 -15.13 -2.43
C LEU A 77 8.62 -16.21 -1.38
N SER A 78 7.76 -16.35 -0.38
CA SER A 78 7.88 -17.37 0.67
C SER A 78 7.89 -18.78 0.09
N VAL A 79 7.06 -19.06 -0.92
CA VAL A 79 6.99 -20.40 -1.55
C VAL A 79 8.12 -20.66 -2.55
N LYS A 80 8.56 -19.65 -3.31
CA LYS A 80 9.52 -19.86 -4.42
C LYS A 80 10.96 -19.55 -4.07
N VAL A 81 11.20 -18.60 -3.18
CA VAL A 81 12.53 -18.13 -2.78
C VAL A 81 12.86 -18.59 -1.36
N GLY A 82 11.86 -18.65 -0.48
CA GLY A 82 12.03 -18.94 0.94
C GLY A 82 12.35 -17.68 1.75
N ASP A 83 11.77 -17.57 2.93
CA ASP A 83 11.86 -16.38 3.78
C ASP A 83 13.28 -15.92 4.19
N PRO A 84 14.31 -16.79 4.37
CA PRO A 84 15.65 -16.30 4.72
C PRO A 84 16.39 -15.62 3.56
N ASN A 85 15.92 -15.77 2.32
CA ASN A 85 16.65 -15.42 1.10
C ASN A 85 16.25 -14.05 0.50
N TYR A 86 15.31 -13.35 1.12
CA TYR A 86 14.91 -12.00 0.71
C TYR A 86 14.54 -11.16 1.93
N TYR A 87 14.56 -9.85 1.74
CA TYR A 87 13.93 -8.89 2.63
C TYR A 87 12.89 -8.11 1.83
N PHE A 88 11.66 -8.02 2.34
CA PHE A 88 10.55 -7.34 1.69
C PHE A 88 9.95 -6.31 2.64
N ARG A 89 9.82 -5.07 2.17
CA ARG A 89 9.19 -3.98 2.88
C ARG A 89 8.08 -3.36 2.04
N LEU A 90 6.92 -3.17 2.67
CA LEU A 90 5.93 -2.21 2.21
C LEU A 90 6.33 -0.83 2.72
N GLU A 91 6.74 0.08 1.84
CA GLU A 91 7.26 1.40 2.24
C GLU A 91 6.14 2.38 2.60
N VAL A 92 4.95 2.17 2.05
CA VAL A 92 3.86 3.14 2.14
C VAL A 92 2.91 2.79 3.30
N TYR A 93 2.71 3.77 4.20
CA TYR A 93 1.80 3.65 5.33
C TYR A 93 0.46 4.39 5.09
N PRO A 94 -0.69 3.79 5.40
CA PRO A 94 -2.00 4.40 5.16
C PRO A 94 -2.41 5.38 6.28
N HIS A 95 -1.84 6.59 6.25
CA HIS A 95 -2.14 7.63 7.24
C HIS A 95 -3.52 8.28 7.06
N HIS A 96 -4.01 8.37 5.82
CA HIS A 96 -5.19 9.16 5.51
C HIS A 96 -6.48 8.42 5.86
N VAL A 97 -7.35 9.05 6.65
CA VAL A 97 -8.68 8.52 6.96
C VAL A 97 -9.68 8.98 5.90
N ILE A 98 -10.34 8.02 5.28
CA ILE A 98 -11.43 8.21 4.32
C ILE A 98 -12.74 8.35 5.09
N ARG A 99 -13.56 9.34 4.70
CA ARG A 99 -14.90 9.54 5.24
C ARG A 99 -15.98 9.21 4.21
N GLU A 100 -17.10 8.70 4.69
CA GLU A 100 -18.27 8.36 3.88
C GLU A 100 -19.55 8.84 4.56
N ASN A 101 -20.39 9.57 3.83
CA ASN A 101 -21.80 9.72 4.21
C ASN A 101 -22.53 8.44 3.78
N LYS A 102 -22.87 7.59 4.76
CA LYS A 102 -23.50 6.28 4.51
C LYS A 102 -25.00 6.49 4.33
N MET A 103 -25.48 6.32 3.10
CA MET A 103 -26.92 6.40 2.81
C MET A 103 -27.63 5.11 3.21
N LEU A 104 -28.81 5.22 3.81
CA LEU A 104 -29.67 4.06 4.04
C LEU A 104 -30.33 3.69 2.71
N ALA A 105 -30.17 2.44 2.29
CA ALA A 105 -30.75 1.90 1.06
C ALA A 105 -31.85 0.89 1.42
N MET A 106 -32.85 1.36 2.16
CA MET A 106 -34.04 0.58 2.57
C MET A 106 -35.29 1.34 2.13
N ALA A 107 -36.39 0.64 1.84
CA ALA A 107 -37.68 1.29 1.60
C ALA A 107 -38.05 2.20 2.79
N GLY A 108 -38.38 3.47 2.51
CA GLY A 108 -38.67 4.46 3.54
C GLY A 108 -37.43 5.11 4.20
N ALA A 109 -36.21 4.88 3.69
CA ALA A 109 -34.99 5.50 4.19
C ALA A 109 -35.02 7.03 4.20
N ASP A 110 -35.75 7.65 3.26
CA ASP A 110 -35.91 9.11 3.17
C ASP A 110 -36.56 9.72 4.43
N ARG A 111 -37.29 8.92 5.21
CA ARG A 111 -37.91 9.34 6.48
C ARG A 111 -36.94 9.29 7.65
N LEU A 112 -35.91 8.45 7.56
CA LEU A 112 -34.96 8.17 8.65
C LEU A 112 -33.62 8.86 8.45
N GLN A 113 -33.31 9.29 7.23
CA GLN A 113 -32.04 9.90 6.89
C GLN A 113 -32.21 11.35 6.45
N GLU A 114 -31.32 12.24 6.91
CA GLU A 114 -31.32 13.66 6.53
C GLU A 114 -30.77 13.95 5.11
N GLY A 115 -30.57 12.92 4.30
CA GLY A 115 -29.98 13.02 2.97
C GLY A 115 -28.58 13.67 2.97
N MET A 116 -28.51 14.87 2.38
CA MET A 116 -27.26 15.64 2.21
C MET A 116 -27.07 16.76 3.24
N ARG A 117 -28.00 16.93 4.18
CA ARG A 117 -27.79 17.82 5.33
C ARG A 117 -26.67 17.24 6.21
N LEU A 118 -25.73 18.09 6.66
CA LEU A 118 -24.58 17.71 7.49
C LEU A 118 -23.73 16.55 6.91
N ASN A 119 -23.48 16.58 5.60
CA ASN A 119 -22.88 15.49 4.81
C ASN A 119 -21.38 15.16 5.06
N PHE A 120 -20.80 15.59 6.18
CA PHE A 120 -19.37 15.41 6.46
C PHE A 120 -18.94 13.93 6.53
N GLY A 121 -19.89 13.04 6.82
CA GLY A 121 -19.71 11.59 6.80
C GLY A 121 -18.94 11.04 8.01
N SER A 122 -18.92 9.73 8.17
CA SER A 122 -18.19 9.03 9.23
C SER A 122 -16.88 8.41 8.69
N PRO A 123 -15.84 8.24 9.52
CA PRO A 123 -14.65 7.48 9.14
C PRO A 123 -15.02 6.07 8.66
N ALA A 124 -14.58 5.70 7.46
CA ALA A 124 -14.94 4.44 6.82
C ALA A 124 -13.73 3.54 6.50
N GLY A 125 -12.55 4.13 6.31
CA GLY A 125 -11.36 3.36 5.97
C GLY A 125 -10.09 4.20 6.02
N ARG A 126 -8.95 3.56 5.74
CA ARG A 126 -7.67 4.22 5.58
C ARG A 126 -7.13 4.08 4.16
N ALA A 127 -6.36 5.07 3.74
CA ALA A 127 -5.64 5.08 2.50
C ALA A 127 -4.25 5.70 2.68
N ALA A 128 -3.34 5.33 1.81
CA ALA A 128 -2.11 6.07 1.61
C ALA A 128 -2.29 7.04 0.45
N ARG A 129 -1.83 8.28 0.62
CA ARG A 129 -1.68 9.25 -0.46
C ARG A 129 -0.28 9.07 -1.01
N VAL A 130 -0.17 8.83 -2.30
CA VAL A 130 1.12 8.59 -2.97
C VAL A 130 1.32 9.57 -4.11
N GLU A 131 2.58 9.98 -4.27
CA GLU A 131 3.02 10.86 -5.35
C GLU A 131 3.67 10.06 -6.49
N ARG A 132 3.82 10.69 -7.66
CA ARG A 132 4.52 10.08 -8.79
C ARG A 132 6.00 9.86 -8.42
N GLY A 133 6.51 8.69 -8.75
CA GLY A 133 7.89 8.26 -8.43
C GLY A 133 8.05 7.75 -7.00
N GLN A 134 7.02 7.74 -6.17
CA GLN A 134 7.14 7.21 -4.81
C GLN A 134 7.25 5.69 -4.82
N VAL A 135 8.19 5.15 -4.04
CA VAL A 135 8.36 3.71 -3.83
C VAL A 135 7.22 3.19 -2.96
N LEU A 136 6.50 2.19 -3.48
CA LEU A 136 5.40 1.52 -2.79
C LEU A 136 5.89 0.28 -2.05
N MET A 137 6.75 -0.50 -2.70
CA MET A 137 7.29 -1.75 -2.20
C MET A 137 8.78 -1.84 -2.54
N TYR A 138 9.52 -2.44 -1.63
CA TYR A 138 10.96 -2.59 -1.71
C TYR A 138 11.35 -4.03 -1.37
N VAL A 139 12.20 -4.64 -2.20
CA VAL A 139 12.70 -6.01 -2.00
C VAL A 139 14.21 -6.03 -2.16
N GLU A 140 14.93 -6.58 -1.18
CA GLU A 140 16.35 -6.92 -1.29
C GLU A 140 16.49 -8.43 -1.46
N PHE A 141 17.37 -8.86 -2.34
CA PHE A 141 17.54 -10.27 -2.69
C PHE A 141 18.92 -10.56 -3.29
N LYS A 142 19.27 -11.85 -3.35
CA LYS A 142 20.44 -12.34 -4.10
C LYS A 142 20.14 -12.40 -5.61
N PRO A 143 21.13 -12.20 -6.50
CA PRO A 143 20.90 -12.10 -7.95
C PRO A 143 20.16 -13.29 -8.56
N GLU A 144 20.37 -14.49 -7.99
CA GLU A 144 19.72 -15.75 -8.39
C GLU A 144 18.19 -15.68 -8.36
N HIS A 145 17.61 -14.86 -7.48
CA HIS A 145 16.15 -14.79 -7.29
C HIS A 145 15.46 -13.70 -8.12
N LEU A 146 16.20 -13.02 -9.01
CA LEU A 146 15.67 -11.97 -9.88
C LEU A 146 14.35 -12.32 -10.62
N PRO A 147 14.20 -13.48 -11.30
CA PRO A 147 12.97 -13.79 -12.01
C PRO A 147 11.77 -13.92 -11.06
N HIS A 148 11.98 -14.48 -9.87
CA HIS A 148 10.93 -14.63 -8.87
C HIS A 148 10.51 -13.28 -8.26
N VAL A 149 11.46 -12.39 -8.01
CA VAL A 149 11.15 -11.05 -7.48
C VAL A 149 10.38 -10.21 -8.51
N LYS A 150 10.76 -10.27 -9.80
CA LYS A 150 10.01 -9.62 -10.88
C LYS A 150 8.57 -10.10 -10.94
N GLU A 151 8.36 -11.42 -10.86
CA GLU A 151 7.02 -12.00 -10.89
C GLU A 151 6.19 -11.66 -9.64
N ALA A 152 6.81 -11.68 -8.46
CA ALA A 152 6.15 -11.28 -7.20
C ALA A 152 5.62 -9.84 -7.27
N LEU A 153 6.47 -8.91 -7.73
CA LEU A 153 6.11 -7.49 -7.82
C LEU A 153 5.12 -7.22 -8.95
N ARG A 154 5.16 -7.97 -10.06
CA ARG A 154 4.12 -7.93 -11.11
C ARG A 154 2.76 -8.35 -10.56
N ARG A 155 2.71 -9.43 -9.76
CA ARG A 155 1.47 -9.87 -9.11
C ARG A 155 0.95 -8.87 -8.08
N ALA A 156 1.84 -8.26 -7.30
CA ALA A 156 1.48 -7.20 -6.37
C ALA A 156 0.93 -5.96 -7.09
N ALA A 157 1.56 -5.55 -8.20
CA ALA A 157 1.12 -4.43 -9.03
C ALA A 157 -0.34 -4.59 -9.48
N SER A 158 -0.78 -5.82 -9.81
CA SER A 158 -2.17 -6.09 -10.21
C SER A 158 -3.22 -5.77 -9.13
N LYS A 159 -2.82 -5.66 -7.86
CA LYS A 159 -3.72 -5.32 -6.74
C LYS A 159 -3.80 -3.83 -6.47
N LEU A 160 -2.90 -3.04 -7.05
CA LEU A 160 -2.82 -1.61 -6.84
C LEU A 160 -3.69 -0.87 -7.86
N PRO A 161 -4.37 0.23 -7.45
CA PRO A 161 -5.25 0.99 -8.34
C PRO A 161 -4.50 1.97 -9.26
N LEU A 162 -3.18 2.12 -9.08
CA LEU A 162 -2.34 3.07 -9.81
C LEU A 162 -1.40 2.31 -10.75
N PRO A 163 -1.08 2.87 -11.93
CA PRO A 163 0.01 2.36 -12.76
C PRO A 163 1.32 2.39 -11.97
N THR A 164 2.09 1.31 -12.08
CA THR A 164 3.35 1.13 -11.37
C THR A 164 4.46 0.72 -12.31
N ARG A 165 5.68 1.08 -11.93
CA ARG A 165 6.91 0.72 -12.63
C ARG A 165 7.83 -0.06 -11.71
N LEU A 166 8.42 -1.12 -12.24
CA LEU A 166 9.45 -1.88 -11.56
C LEU A 166 10.83 -1.34 -11.94
N ILE A 167 11.67 -1.05 -10.94
CA ILE A 167 13.10 -0.75 -11.11
C ILE A 167 13.89 -1.79 -10.34
N VAL A 168 14.96 -2.30 -10.96
CA VAL A 168 15.89 -3.24 -10.35
C VAL A 168 17.29 -2.65 -10.47
N GLU A 169 18.04 -2.69 -9.39
CA GLU A 169 19.32 -2.01 -9.26
C GLU A 169 20.23 -2.73 -8.23
N PRO A 170 21.55 -2.54 -8.29
CA PRO A 170 22.45 -2.97 -7.22
C PRO A 170 22.16 -2.19 -5.93
N LYS A 171 22.02 -2.88 -4.80
CA LYS A 171 21.66 -2.28 -3.50
C LYS A 171 22.64 -1.17 -3.06
N ASN A 172 23.92 -1.29 -3.42
CA ASN A 172 24.97 -0.34 -3.05
C ASN A 172 25.31 0.67 -4.18
N GLY A 173 24.55 0.70 -5.27
CA GLY A 173 24.85 1.53 -6.44
C GLY A 173 24.87 3.04 -6.14
N ASP A 174 24.02 3.50 -5.22
CA ASP A 174 23.90 4.92 -4.87
C ASP A 174 25.07 5.45 -4.03
N LYS A 175 25.86 4.58 -3.37
CA LYS A 175 27.01 5.02 -2.54
C LYS A 175 28.28 5.32 -3.34
N LYS A 176 28.40 4.85 -4.59
CA LYS A 176 29.59 5.06 -5.44
C LYS A 176 29.51 6.29 -6.34
N ALA A 177 28.33 6.89 -6.53
CA ALA A 177 28.15 8.07 -7.38
C ALA A 177 28.31 9.41 -6.62
N ALA A 178 28.47 9.36 -5.30
CA ALA A 178 28.57 10.53 -4.41
C ALA A 178 29.94 10.63 -3.70
N SER A 179 30.93 9.86 -4.17
CA SER A 179 32.30 9.83 -3.66
C SER A 179 33.28 10.19 -4.77
#